data_AF-A0A7V5FM72-F1
#
_entry.id   AF-A0A7V5FM72-F1
#
_cell.length_a   1.000
_cell.length_b   1.000
_cell.length_c   1.000
_cell.angle_alpha   90.00
_cell.angle_beta   90.00
_cell.angle_gamma   90.00
#
_symmetry.space_group_name_H-M   'P 1'
#
loop_
_entity.id
_entity.type
_entity.pdbx_description
1 polymer ?
#
loop_
_entity_poly.entity_id
_entity_poly.type
_entity_poly.pdbx_seq_one_letter_code
_entity_poly.pdbx_strand_id
1 'polypeptide(L)'
;MHIRTHPLNEAENFVPFVAGLLTVVVVTGLFLSNVATQYAYVLNGMLVILGTVTMTHYSIATMPAQKSIFSLLAKSMFPDILMLWVNFAIGKALFDLKRLRTGDEKTFTGRWFRYPSMSWWFLHLVLISTVYTLGHILWK
;
A
#
# COMPACT_ATOMS: atom_id res chain seq x y z
N MET A 1 -9.35 -10.97 -9.48
CA MET A 1 -10.31 -10.57 -8.42
C MET A 1 -11.06 -9.30 -8.81
N HIS A 2 -10.41 -8.22 -9.25
CA HIS A 2 -11.08 -6.97 -9.69
C HIS A 2 -12.04 -7.09 -10.89
N ILE A 3 -11.79 -7.99 -11.85
CA ILE A 3 -12.71 -8.25 -12.99
C ILE A 3 -14.03 -8.92 -12.53
N ARG A 4 -14.03 -9.57 -11.36
CA ARG A 4 -15.23 -10.26 -10.86
C ARG A 4 -16.22 -9.34 -10.14
N THR A 5 -15.80 -8.14 -9.74
CA THR A 5 -16.64 -7.23 -8.94
C THR A 5 -17.01 -5.94 -9.67
N HIS A 6 -16.31 -5.59 -10.76
CA HIS A 6 -16.50 -4.30 -11.45
C HIS A 6 -16.50 -4.46 -12.98
N PRO A 7 -17.60 -4.15 -13.69
CA PRO A 7 -17.55 -3.97 -15.13
C PRO A 7 -16.65 -2.78 -15.49
N LEU A 8 -15.79 -2.93 -16.50
CA LEU A 8 -14.81 -1.91 -16.94
C LEU A 8 -15.44 -0.65 -17.59
N ASN A 9 -16.77 -0.52 -17.53
CA ASN A 9 -17.51 0.58 -18.17
C ASN A 9 -17.65 1.83 -17.30
N GLU A 10 -17.24 1.80 -16.04
CA GLU A 10 -17.33 2.94 -15.13
C GLU A 10 -15.95 3.52 -14.83
N ALA A 11 -15.81 4.85 -14.95
CA ALA A 11 -14.55 5.58 -14.77
C ALA A 11 -13.91 5.37 -13.39
N GLU A 12 -14.72 5.08 -12.37
CA GLU A 12 -14.30 4.82 -10.99
C GLU A 12 -13.46 3.53 -10.87
N ASN A 13 -13.67 2.56 -11.77
CA ASN A 13 -12.96 1.28 -11.79
C ASN A 13 -11.60 1.37 -12.51
N PHE A 14 -11.33 2.50 -13.17
CA PHE A 14 -10.06 2.74 -13.86
C PHE A 14 -8.94 3.11 -12.86
N VAL A 15 -9.30 3.75 -11.75
CA VAL A 15 -8.33 4.23 -10.75
C VAL A 15 -7.56 3.08 -10.09
N PRO A 16 -8.18 1.99 -9.61
CA PRO A 16 -7.45 0.85 -9.04
C PRO A 16 -6.60 0.12 -10.07
N PHE A 17 -7.08 0.02 -11.32
CA PHE A 17 -6.34 -0.62 -12.42
C PHE A 17 -5.08 0.17 -12.78
N VAL A 18 -5.20 1.49 -12.96
CA VAL A 18 -4.07 2.37 -13.24
C VAL A 18 -3.09 2.40 -12.06
N ALA A 19 -3.58 2.45 -10.81
CA ALA A 19 -2.72 2.38 -9.64
C ALA A 19 -1.94 1.05 -9.58
N GLY A 20 -2.59 -0.08 -9.88
CA GLY A 20 -1.93 -1.38 -9.99
C GLY A 20 -0.89 -1.41 -11.11
N LEU A 21 -1.22 -0.88 -12.29
CA LEU A 21 -0.31 -0.81 -13.43
C LEU A 21 0.90 0.09 -13.15
N LEU A 22 0.69 1.25 -12.54
CA LEU A 22 1.76 2.15 -12.10
C LEU A 22 2.65 1.45 -11.08
N THR A 23 2.08 0.67 -10.16
CA THR A 23 2.87 -0.12 -9.21
C THR A 23 3.75 -1.13 -9.96
N VAL A 24 3.18 -1.92 -10.88
CA VAL A 24 3.96 -2.94 -11.61
C VAL A 24 5.01 -2.33 -12.52
N VAL A 25 4.71 -1.24 -13.23
CA VAL A 25 5.63 -0.66 -14.24
C VAL A 25 6.61 0.33 -13.60
N VAL A 26 6.09 1.30 -12.83
CA VAL A 26 6.88 2.42 -12.30
C VAL A 26 7.69 1.96 -11.09
N VAL A 27 7.10 1.26 -10.11
CA VAL A 27 7.85 0.83 -8.92
C VAL A 27 8.91 -0.20 -9.30
N THR A 28 8.58 -1.18 -10.14
CA THR A 28 9.59 -2.15 -10.64
C THR A 28 10.68 -1.46 -11.45
N GLY A 29 10.31 -0.55 -12.36
CA GLY A 29 11.28 0.24 -13.13
C GLY A 29 12.22 1.07 -12.26
N LEU A 30 11.69 1.71 -11.21
CA LEU A 30 12.49 2.47 -10.24
C LEU A 30 13.40 1.56 -9.41
N PHE A 31 12.95 0.34 -9.06
CA PHE A 31 13.79 -0.65 -8.39
C PHE A 31 14.87 -1.25 -9.29
N LEU A 32 14.75 -1.21 -10.62
CA LEU A 32 15.83 -1.59 -11.52
C LEU A 32 16.98 -0.56 -11.50
N SER A 33 16.64 0.72 -11.37
CA SER A 33 17.63 1.79 -11.18
C SER A 33 18.29 1.69 -9.80
N ASN A 34 19.61 1.93 -9.73
CA ASN A 34 20.31 2.04 -8.45
C ASN A 34 20.12 3.41 -7.80
N VAL A 35 20.02 4.46 -8.62
CA VAL A 35 19.85 5.86 -8.18
C VAL A 35 18.42 6.09 -7.67
N ALA A 36 17.44 5.38 -8.23
CA ALA A 36 16.03 5.57 -7.88
C ALA A 36 15.50 4.63 -6.79
N THR A 37 16.34 3.75 -6.23
CA THR A 37 15.91 2.74 -5.24
C THR A 37 15.22 3.35 -4.02
N GLN A 38 15.70 4.51 -3.54
CA GLN A 38 15.09 5.23 -2.40
C GLN A 38 13.69 5.74 -2.76
N TYR A 39 13.54 6.34 -3.95
CA TYR A 39 12.25 6.80 -4.44
C TYR A 39 11.28 5.65 -4.70
N ALA A 40 11.78 4.52 -5.22
CA ALA A 40 11.00 3.30 -5.42
C ALA A 40 10.39 2.79 -4.11
N TYR A 41 11.19 2.74 -3.05
CA TYR A 41 10.76 2.30 -1.73
C TYR A 41 9.72 3.24 -1.11
N VAL A 42 9.95 4.55 -1.18
CA VAL A 42 8.99 5.55 -0.67
C VAL A 42 7.67 5.47 -1.43
N LEU A 43 7.73 5.43 -2.76
CA LEU A 43 6.53 5.36 -3.61
C LEU A 43 5.74 4.07 -3.34
N ASN A 44 6.43 2.94 -3.21
CA ASN A 44 5.82 1.64 -2.90
C ASN A 44 5.03 1.70 -1.59
N GLY A 45 5.66 2.18 -0.51
CA GLY A 45 4.97 2.22 0.79
C GLY A 45 3.82 3.24 0.84
N MET A 46 3.93 4.37 0.15
CA MET A 46 2.83 5.34 0.05
C MET A 46 1.62 4.75 -0.69
N LEU A 47 1.85 4.05 -1.80
CA LEU A 47 0.79 3.37 -2.55
C LEU A 47 0.11 2.28 -1.72
N VAL A 48 0.87 1.53 -0.93
CA VAL A 48 0.34 0.49 -0.03
C VAL A 48 -0.53 1.10 1.07
N ILE A 49 -0.12 2.22 1.67
CA ILE A 49 -0.93 2.92 2.68
C ILE A 49 -2.22 3.44 2.06
N LEU A 50 -2.14 4.14 0.92
CA LEU A 50 -3.31 4.68 0.24
C LEU A 50 -4.28 3.58 -0.19
N GLY A 51 -3.75 2.49 -0.77
CA GLY A 51 -4.53 1.30 -1.12
C GLY A 51 -5.20 0.69 0.09
N THR A 52 -4.47 0.53 1.20
CA THR A 52 -5.02 -0.02 2.45
C THR A 52 -6.17 0.84 2.97
N VAL A 53 -5.99 2.17 3.09
CA VAL A 53 -7.02 3.07 3.62
C VAL A 53 -8.26 3.08 2.73
N THR A 54 -8.08 3.23 1.42
CA THR A 54 -9.20 3.29 0.45
C THR A 54 -9.95 1.96 0.33
N MET A 55 -9.23 0.83 0.24
CA MET A 55 -9.85 -0.51 0.20
C MET A 55 -10.54 -0.84 1.52
N THR A 56 -9.99 -0.43 2.66
CA THR A 56 -10.65 -0.62 3.97
C THR A 56 -11.94 0.17 4.03
N HIS A 57 -11.93 1.44 3.63
CA HIS A 57 -13.15 2.25 3.59
C HIS A 57 -14.20 1.62 2.66
N TYR A 58 -13.82 1.26 1.43
CA TYR A 58 -14.74 0.63 0.48
C TYR A 58 -15.29 -0.71 1.01
N SER A 59 -14.45 -1.52 1.65
CA SER A 59 -14.86 -2.79 2.25
C SER A 59 -15.86 -2.61 3.40
N ILE A 60 -15.77 -1.51 4.16
CA ILE A 60 -16.73 -1.17 5.21
C ILE A 60 -18.03 -0.64 4.59
N ALA A 61 -17.94 0.24 3.60
CA ALA A 61 -19.10 0.85 2.94
C ALA A 61 -19.94 -0.16 2.15
N THR A 62 -19.31 -1.19 1.58
CA THR A 62 -19.95 -2.20 0.72
C THR A 62 -20.14 -3.54 1.42
N MET A 63 -20.08 -3.55 2.77
CA MET A 63 -20.06 -4.79 3.55
C MET A 63 -21.35 -5.60 3.33
N PRO A 64 -21.29 -6.80 2.72
CA PRO A 64 -22.48 -7.58 2.43
C PRO A 64 -23.08 -8.13 3.73
N ALA A 65 -24.41 -8.23 3.80
CA ALA A 65 -25.16 -8.78 4.95
C ALA A 65 -24.93 -10.29 5.23
N GLN A 66 -23.90 -10.91 4.62
CA GLN A 66 -23.62 -12.34 4.76
C GLN A 66 -23.00 -12.65 6.13
N LYS A 67 -23.68 -13.52 6.89
CA LYS A 67 -23.40 -13.84 8.31
C LYS A 67 -22.23 -14.82 8.55
N SER A 68 -21.46 -15.22 7.53
CA SER A 68 -20.35 -16.17 7.69
C SER A 68 -18.99 -15.47 7.61
N ILE A 69 -18.19 -15.61 8.68
CA ILE A 69 -16.86 -14.99 8.86
C ILE A 69 -15.91 -15.34 7.70
N PHE A 70 -15.95 -16.58 7.22
CA PHE A 70 -15.10 -17.02 6.10
C PHE A 70 -15.51 -16.37 4.78
N SER A 71 -16.82 -16.23 4.53
CA SER A 71 -17.32 -15.54 3.33
C SER A 71 -17.04 -14.05 3.35
N LEU A 72 -17.02 -13.43 4.54
CA LEU A 72 -16.60 -12.05 4.73
C LEU A 72 -15.09 -11.89 4.46
N LEU A 73 -14.24 -12.78 4.97
CA LEU A 73 -12.80 -12.74 4.70
C LEU A 73 -12.46 -12.99 3.22
N ALA A 74 -13.12 -13.94 2.57
CA ALA A 74 -12.83 -14.32 1.19
C ALA A 74 -13.44 -13.37 0.13
N LYS A 75 -14.53 -12.66 0.46
CA LYS A 75 -15.16 -11.66 -0.44
C LYS A 75 -14.89 -10.20 -0.07
N SER A 76 -14.30 -9.94 1.09
CA SER A 76 -13.82 -8.58 1.44
C SER A 76 -12.56 -8.25 0.66
N MET A 77 -12.17 -6.98 0.68
CA MET A 77 -10.87 -6.53 0.15
C MET A 77 -9.69 -6.89 1.07
N PHE A 78 -9.92 -7.66 2.14
CA PHE A 78 -8.87 -8.07 3.06
C PHE A 78 -7.73 -8.87 2.38
N PRO A 79 -8.00 -9.86 1.50
CA PRO A 79 -6.93 -10.55 0.77
C PRO A 79 -6.14 -9.62 -0.15
N ASP A 80 -6.79 -8.62 -0.75
CA ASP A 80 -6.14 -7.63 -1.62
C ASP A 80 -5.21 -6.72 -0.81
N ILE A 81 -5.65 -6.27 0.38
CA ILE A 81 -4.81 -5.52 1.32
C ILE A 81 -3.60 -6.35 1.75
N LEU A 82 -3.80 -7.63 2.10
CA LEU A 82 -2.69 -8.50 2.48
C LEU A 82 -1.67 -8.65 1.34
N MET A 83 -2.14 -8.77 0.10
CA MET A 83 -1.27 -8.82 -1.08
C MET A 83 -0.45 -7.53 -1.26
N LEU A 84 -1.03 -6.34 -1.01
CA LEU A 84 -0.28 -5.07 -1.00
C LEU A 84 0.85 -5.09 0.04
N TRP A 85 0.58 -5.55 1.26
CA TRP A 85 1.59 -5.62 2.32
C TRP A 85 2.69 -6.65 2.04
N VAL A 86 2.38 -7.77 1.37
CA VAL A 86 3.39 -8.72 0.91
C VAL A 86 4.30 -8.07 -0.13
N ASN A 87 3.75 -7.38 -1.12
CA ASN A 87 4.53 -6.66 -2.13
C ASN A 87 5.40 -5.55 -1.50
N PHE A 88 4.87 -4.87 -0.48
CA PHE A 88 5.64 -3.90 0.29
C PHE A 88 6.83 -4.54 1.02
N ALA A 89 6.60 -5.68 1.69
CA ALA A 89 7.65 -6.41 2.40
C ALA A 89 8.77 -6.88 1.44
N ILE A 90 8.40 -7.36 0.25
CA ILE A 90 9.37 -7.72 -0.80
C ILE A 90 10.16 -6.48 -1.25
N GLY A 91 9.48 -5.36 -1.53
CA GLY A 91 10.14 -4.10 -1.90
C GLY A 91 11.08 -3.58 -0.82
N LYS A 92 10.72 -3.74 0.46
CA LYS A 92 11.59 -3.41 1.59
C LYS A 92 12.83 -4.32 1.64
N ALA A 93 12.66 -5.62 1.45
CA ALA A 93 13.78 -6.56 1.41
C ALA A 93 14.75 -6.22 0.27
N LEU A 94 14.23 -5.88 -0.92
CA LEU A 94 15.04 -5.42 -2.05
C LEU A 94 15.77 -4.11 -1.76
N PHE A 95 15.10 -3.16 -1.11
CA PHE A 95 15.71 -1.90 -0.69
C PHE A 95 16.87 -2.13 0.29
N ASP A 96 16.64 -2.94 1.32
CA ASP A 96 17.66 -3.27 2.33
C ASP A 96 18.84 -4.02 1.68
N LEU A 97 18.59 -4.97 0.79
CA LEU A 97 19.63 -5.72 0.07
C LEU A 97 20.48 -4.82 -0.84
N LYS A 98 19.84 -3.96 -1.64
CA LYS A 98 20.56 -3.02 -2.51
C LYS A 98 21.40 -2.05 -1.68
N ARG A 99 20.86 -1.57 -0.57
CA ARG A 99 21.57 -0.67 0.34
C ARG A 99 22.81 -1.33 0.95
N LEU A 100 22.69 -2.59 1.39
CA LEU A 100 23.82 -3.39 1.87
C LEU A 100 24.89 -3.55 0.77
N ARG A 101 24.48 -3.82 -0.47
CA ARG A 101 25.41 -3.97 -1.61
C ARG A 101 26.17 -2.70 -1.94
N THR A 102 25.53 -1.54 -1.81
CA THR A 102 26.15 -0.23 -2.15
C THR A 102 27.09 0.29 -1.04
N GLY A 103 27.16 -0.38 0.12
CA GLY A 103 28.07 0.02 1.20
C GLY A 103 27.70 1.35 1.85
N ASP A 104 26.43 1.78 1.74
CA ASP A 104 25.92 3.01 2.36
C ASP A 104 25.66 2.75 3.86
N GLU A 105 26.75 2.52 4.59
CA GLU A 105 26.84 2.24 6.04
C GLU A 105 26.56 3.47 6.91
N LYS A 106 25.66 4.36 6.50
CA LYS A 106 25.03 5.27 7.46
C LYS A 106 24.07 4.45 8.33
N THR A 107 24.66 3.73 9.27
CA THR A 107 23.97 2.99 10.32
C THR A 107 23.02 3.95 11.02
N PHE A 108 21.72 3.80 10.79
CA PHE A 108 20.70 4.50 11.55
C PHE A 108 20.54 3.83 12.91
N THR A 109 21.61 3.87 13.70
CA THR A 109 21.59 3.44 15.08
C THR A 109 20.74 4.43 15.89
N GLY A 110 19.63 3.95 16.43
CA GLY A 110 19.05 4.54 17.65
C GLY A 110 17.70 5.25 17.58
N ARG A 111 16.92 5.23 16.48
CA ARG A 111 15.55 5.79 16.52
C ARG A 111 14.53 4.92 15.78
N TRP A 112 13.64 4.30 16.55
CA TRP A 112 12.58 3.42 16.05
C TRP A 112 11.64 4.12 15.04
N PHE A 113 11.46 5.44 15.12
CA PHE A 113 10.55 6.21 14.27
C PHE A 113 11.18 6.89 13.05
N ARG A 114 12.42 6.56 12.67
CA ARG A 114 13.13 7.22 11.56
C ARG A 114 13.12 6.36 10.31
N TYR A 115 12.93 6.99 9.14
CA TYR A 115 13.15 6.35 7.84
C TYR A 115 14.50 5.58 7.82
N PRO A 116 14.55 4.32 7.34
CA PRO A 116 13.52 3.54 6.65
C PRO A 116 12.81 2.47 7.54
N SER A 117 12.68 2.68 8.85
CA SER A 117 12.11 1.68 9.78
C SER A 117 10.63 1.35 9.50
N MET A 118 10.17 0.16 9.93
CA MET A 118 8.76 -0.23 9.80
C MET A 118 7.83 0.64 10.66
N SER A 119 8.28 1.10 11.83
CA SER A 119 7.46 1.98 12.69
C SER A 119 7.19 3.35 12.04
N TRP A 120 8.10 3.84 11.19
CA TRP A 120 7.86 5.04 10.39
C TRP A 120 6.66 4.86 9.45
N TRP A 121 6.54 3.68 8.82
CA TRP A 121 5.41 3.35 7.96
C TRP A 121 4.09 3.17 8.73
N PHE A 122 4.12 2.51 9.89
CA PHE A 122 2.93 2.40 10.73
C PHE A 122 2.44 3.78 11.22
N LEU A 123 3.37 4.68 11.55
CA LEU A 123 3.02 6.06 11.90
C LEU A 123 2.31 6.77 10.73
N HIS A 124 2.84 6.65 9.51
CA HIS A 124 2.20 7.24 8.33
C HIS A 124 0.84 6.61 8.01
N LEU A 125 0.70 5.30 8.20
CA LEU A 125 -0.58 4.60 8.07
C LEU A 125 -1.63 5.18 9.03
N VAL A 126 -1.26 5.36 10.30
CA VAL A 126 -2.15 5.95 11.31
C VAL A 126 -2.48 7.39 10.95
N LEU A 127 -1.48 8.23 10.67
CA LEU A 127 -1.69 9.65 10.34
C LEU A 127 -2.57 9.84 9.10
N ILE A 128 -2.29 9.11 8.01
CA ILE A 128 -3.07 9.21 6.76
C ILE A 128 -4.49 8.70 6.99
N SER A 129 -4.67 7.60 7.73
CA SER A 129 -5.99 7.11 8.11
C SER A 129 -6.77 8.14 8.94
N THR A 130 -6.11 8.81 9.89
CA THR A 130 -6.74 9.88 10.68
C THR A 130 -7.12 11.08 9.82
N VAL A 131 -6.23 11.57 8.95
CA VAL A 131 -6.53 12.69 8.05
C VAL A 131 -7.67 12.35 7.10
N TYR A 132 -7.67 11.13 6.55
CA TYR A 132 -8.72 10.64 5.66
C TYR A 132 -10.07 10.55 6.37
N THR A 133 -10.11 9.98 7.57
CA THR A 133 -11.36 9.84 8.35
C THR A 133 -11.88 11.20 8.81
N LEU A 134 -11.02 12.12 9.26
CA LEU A 134 -11.41 13.50 9.58
C LEU A 134 -11.96 14.22 8.35
N GLY A 135 -11.29 14.11 7.20
CA GLY A 135 -11.77 14.68 5.95
C GLY A 135 -13.15 14.14 5.56
N HIS A 136 -13.37 12.83 5.71
CA HIS A 136 -14.66 12.22 5.43
C HIS A 136 -15.77 12.68 6.40
N ILE A 137 -15.45 12.91 7.67
CA ILE A 137 -16.43 13.39 8.68
C ILE A 137 -16.76 14.88 8.49
N LEU A 138 -15.75 15.71 8.20
CA LEU A 138 -15.91 17.17 8.05
C LEU A 138 -16.56 17.59 6.74
N TRP A 139 -16.45 16.75 5.71
CA TRP A 139 -17.02 17.00 4.37
C TRP A 139 -18.35 16.27 4.14
N LYS A 140 -19.00 15.78 5.20
CA LYS A 140 -20.42 15.42 5.20
C LYS A 140 -21.27 16.67 5.36
#